data_AF-A0A444U1Q6-F1
#
_entry.id   AF-A0A444U1Q6-F1
#
_cell.length_a   1.000
_cell.length_b   1.000
_cell.length_c   1.000
_cell.angle_alpha   90.00
_cell.angle_beta   90.00
_cell.angle_gamma   90.00
#
_symmetry.space_group_name_H-M   'P 1'
#
loop_
_entity.id
_entity.type
_entity.pdbx_description
1 polymer ?
#
loop_
_entity_poly.entity_id
_entity_poly.type
_entity_poly.pdbx_seq_one_letter_code
_entity_poly.pdbx_strand_id
1 'polypeptide(L)'
;MSSMIVPVIDVQNDNFKELWPAMVLAIRTSSFIALDTELSGLGSRKDLLAQCIEERYKAICNAARTRSILSLGIACFKKLPDKAPHTYLVQVYNLTLLCMQEYVIEPQSVQFLVQHGFDFNKQYAQGIPYRKGNDKGGDLQSQSMRALFLEVIQARKPLVLHNGLIDLVFLYQCFYAWLPDRLGTFTADLSEIFPAGIFDTKHAAEFEVRFMASYLEYAYKKCKRENFKSVEAGGPGPHLSLEFCNYTERLCTYIDFRQCTEGGGERETGEEGPPAICMKFSAYGWCPNGSQCTLSHNTDLIIEQDEQNKKSKDRKRSRKNKRKFKAAQEESRAPNEPESSPLNKQLCVEDDKMQEDWGSVKETASADVVEIMKDALLAEVERKDISDEQVVEETQDSNGTENKCEPQVISGNETGDQNDVAIPQGEKEGSKGKEKQKAAEGGTHRAGFDAFMTGYIFAYITTLKAGAETDPSSGACLPDCLNKVYLSGKSVPLQIVKSSFSKSSKAHSLKMASVWGKS
;
A
#
# COMPACT_ATOMS: atom_id res chain seq x y z
N MET A 1 -1.08 23.84 13.02
CA MET A 1 -1.76 22.54 12.80
C MET A 1 -1.26 21.56 13.86
N SER A 2 -2.12 20.66 14.38
CA SER A 2 -1.76 19.78 15.50
C SER A 2 -0.91 18.59 15.03
N SER A 3 0.28 18.41 15.60
CA SER A 3 1.14 17.25 15.32
C SER A 3 0.49 15.99 15.90
N MET A 4 0.14 15.01 15.05
CA MET A 4 -0.32 13.69 15.48
C MET A 4 0.88 12.78 15.68
N ILE A 5 0.97 12.15 16.84
CA ILE A 5 1.95 11.10 17.13
C ILE A 5 1.23 9.76 17.07
N VAL A 6 1.74 8.84 16.25
CA VAL A 6 1.16 7.51 16.05
C VAL A 6 2.06 6.48 16.76
N PRO A 7 1.57 5.83 17.83
CA PRO A 7 2.30 4.75 18.48
C PRO A 7 2.24 3.48 17.63
N VAL A 8 3.40 3.00 17.20
CA VAL A 8 3.57 1.72 16.49
C VAL A 8 4.26 0.74 17.42
N ILE A 9 3.57 -0.34 17.78
CA ILE A 9 4.08 -1.35 18.71
C ILE A 9 4.94 -2.36 17.94
N ASP A 10 6.23 -2.41 18.23
CA ASP A 10 7.16 -3.37 17.64
C ASP A 10 7.04 -4.73 18.31
N VAL A 11 6.62 -5.72 17.53
CA VAL A 11 6.41 -7.09 18.01
C VAL A 11 7.46 -8.00 17.41
N GLN A 12 8.19 -8.68 18.28
CA GLN A 12 9.34 -9.53 18.00
C GLN A 12 9.23 -10.82 18.82
N ASN A 13 10.09 -11.80 18.57
CA ASN A 13 10.00 -13.12 19.18
C ASN A 13 10.06 -13.10 20.72
N ASP A 14 10.82 -12.17 21.30
CA ASP A 14 11.00 -12.03 22.75
C ASP A 14 9.77 -11.44 23.46
N ASN A 15 9.00 -10.58 22.79
CA ASN A 15 7.80 -9.94 23.33
C ASN A 15 6.47 -10.46 22.73
N PHE A 16 6.51 -11.33 21.71
CA PHE A 16 5.33 -11.83 21.00
C PHE A 16 4.29 -12.48 21.93
N LYS A 17 4.77 -13.30 22.88
CA LYS A 17 3.91 -13.97 23.86
C LYS A 17 3.30 -13.02 24.87
N GLU A 18 4.06 -12.00 25.29
CA GLU A 18 3.60 -10.95 26.21
C GLU A 18 2.49 -10.11 25.55
N LEU A 19 2.68 -9.72 24.28
CA LEU A 19 1.75 -8.87 23.54
C LEU A 19 0.56 -9.63 22.92
N TRP A 20 0.58 -10.96 22.93
CA TRP A 20 -0.46 -11.81 22.33
C TRP A 20 -1.88 -11.44 22.76
N PRO A 21 -2.21 -11.34 24.07
CA PRO A 21 -3.59 -11.03 24.49
C PRO A 21 -4.05 -9.66 23.99
N ALA A 22 -3.15 -8.66 23.96
CA ALA A 22 -3.46 -7.32 23.48
C ALA A 22 -3.75 -7.30 21.98
N MET A 23 -2.94 -8.01 21.18
CA MET A 23 -3.17 -8.15 19.73
C MET A 23 -4.50 -8.84 19.42
N VAL A 24 -4.79 -9.96 20.08
CA VAL A 24 -6.05 -10.70 19.89
C VAL A 24 -7.26 -9.84 20.28
N LEU A 25 -7.18 -9.10 21.39
CA LEU A 25 -8.23 -8.18 21.81
C LEU A 25 -8.45 -7.05 20.79
N ALA A 26 -7.37 -6.44 20.29
CA ALA A 26 -7.44 -5.39 19.28
C ALA A 26 -8.11 -5.89 17.99
N ILE A 27 -7.68 -7.06 17.50
CA ILE A 27 -8.23 -7.74 16.31
C ILE A 27 -9.73 -7.99 16.48
N ARG A 28 -10.13 -8.66 17.56
CA ARG A 28 -11.53 -9.08 17.79
C ARG A 28 -12.47 -7.89 18.01
N THR A 29 -12.01 -6.84 18.70
CA THR A 29 -12.86 -5.68 19.04
C THR A 29 -12.83 -4.58 18.00
N SER A 30 -11.97 -4.67 16.98
CA SER A 30 -11.93 -3.72 15.87
C SER A 30 -13.24 -3.66 15.08
N SER A 31 -13.45 -2.54 14.41
CA SER A 31 -14.49 -2.35 13.40
C SER A 31 -14.00 -2.76 12.01
N PHE A 32 -12.72 -2.56 11.72
CA PHE A 32 -12.02 -3.08 10.54
C PHE A 32 -10.53 -3.23 10.84
N ILE A 33 -9.83 -4.00 10.01
CA ILE A 33 -8.40 -4.29 10.14
C ILE A 33 -7.70 -3.90 8.85
N ALA A 34 -6.65 -3.07 8.93
CA ALA A 34 -5.78 -2.77 7.81
C ALA A 34 -4.45 -3.54 7.94
N LEU A 35 -3.98 -4.10 6.83
CA LEU A 35 -2.72 -4.85 6.76
C LEU A 35 -1.80 -4.27 5.69
N ASP A 36 -0.50 -4.48 5.87
CA ASP A 36 0.54 -4.20 4.88
C ASP A 36 1.76 -5.12 5.11
N THR A 37 2.52 -5.45 4.06
CA THR A 37 3.67 -6.35 4.15
C THR A 37 4.94 -5.79 3.52
N GLU A 38 6.06 -6.01 4.23
CA GLU A 38 7.41 -5.89 3.67
C GLU A 38 7.91 -7.27 3.25
N LEU A 39 8.41 -7.36 2.03
CA LEU A 39 8.70 -8.63 1.35
C LEU A 39 10.18 -8.72 1.01
N SER A 40 10.72 -9.95 0.95
CA SER A 40 12.11 -10.20 0.56
C SER A 40 12.38 -10.07 -0.94
N GLY A 41 11.33 -9.81 -1.72
CA GLY A 41 11.35 -9.77 -3.17
C GLY A 41 9.95 -9.89 -3.76
N LEU A 42 9.75 -9.28 -4.92
CA LEU A 42 8.51 -9.34 -5.70
C LEU A 42 8.60 -10.23 -6.94
N GLY A 43 9.81 -10.53 -7.41
CA GLY A 43 10.02 -11.27 -8.65
C GLY A 43 9.99 -10.39 -9.91
N SER A 44 9.92 -11.04 -11.07
CA SER A 44 10.01 -10.37 -12.37
C SER A 44 8.89 -9.35 -12.58
N ARG A 45 9.30 -8.09 -12.68
CA ARG A 45 8.44 -6.93 -12.95
C ARG A 45 7.55 -7.09 -14.17
N LYS A 46 8.09 -7.64 -15.26
CA LYS A 46 7.35 -7.90 -16.50
C LYS A 46 6.17 -8.83 -16.24
N ASP A 47 6.37 -9.83 -15.40
CA ASP A 47 5.35 -10.85 -15.12
C ASP A 47 4.30 -10.33 -14.12
N LEU A 48 4.69 -9.45 -13.19
CA LEU A 48 3.76 -8.72 -12.31
C LEU A 48 2.87 -7.74 -13.08
N LEU A 49 3.30 -7.29 -14.26
CA LEU A 49 2.55 -6.44 -15.18
C LEU A 49 1.76 -7.20 -16.24
N ALA A 50 1.81 -8.54 -16.27
CA ALA A 50 1.22 -9.31 -17.36
C ALA A 50 -0.22 -8.88 -17.67
N GLN A 51 -0.53 -8.72 -18.96
CA GLN A 51 -1.85 -8.29 -19.41
C GLN A 51 -2.91 -9.34 -19.08
N CYS A 52 -2.56 -10.63 -19.14
CA CYS A 52 -3.41 -11.70 -18.68
C CYS A 52 -3.36 -11.79 -17.15
N ILE A 53 -4.51 -11.69 -16.48
CA ILE A 53 -4.58 -11.71 -15.01
C ILE A 53 -4.20 -13.09 -14.44
N GLU A 54 -4.46 -14.18 -15.17
CA GLU A 54 -4.07 -15.53 -14.76
C GLU A 54 -2.54 -15.72 -14.81
N GLU A 55 -1.86 -15.18 -15.82
CA GLU A 55 -0.39 -15.19 -15.89
C GLU A 55 0.22 -14.34 -14.79
N ARG A 56 -0.34 -13.15 -14.57
CA ARG A 56 0.04 -12.27 -13.46
C ARG A 56 -0.12 -12.99 -12.11
N TYR A 57 -1.26 -13.64 -11.89
CA TYR A 57 -1.50 -14.42 -10.68
C TYR A 57 -0.48 -15.54 -10.48
N LYS A 58 -0.15 -16.29 -11.54
CA LYS A 58 0.89 -17.33 -11.49
C LYS A 58 2.26 -16.77 -11.12
N ALA A 59 2.62 -15.61 -11.67
CA ALA A 59 3.87 -14.92 -11.33
C ALA A 59 3.92 -14.51 -9.86
N ILE A 60 2.86 -13.90 -9.34
CA ILE A 60 2.76 -13.52 -7.93
C ILE A 60 2.79 -14.78 -7.04
N CYS A 61 2.14 -15.87 -7.45
CA CYS A 61 2.21 -17.15 -6.72
C CYS A 61 3.64 -17.70 -6.67
N ASN A 62 4.38 -17.65 -7.77
CA ASN A 62 5.77 -18.06 -7.81
C ASN A 62 6.62 -17.20 -6.87
N ALA A 63 6.41 -15.88 -6.88
CA ALA A 63 7.07 -14.96 -5.96
C ALA A 63 6.76 -15.32 -4.50
N ALA A 64 5.48 -15.47 -4.13
CA ALA A 64 5.08 -15.80 -2.75
C ALA A 64 5.59 -17.17 -2.26
N ARG A 65 5.71 -18.16 -3.16
CA ARG A 65 6.24 -19.49 -2.80
C ARG A 65 7.74 -19.42 -2.50
N THR A 66 8.48 -18.60 -3.23
CA THR A 66 9.96 -18.56 -3.19
C THR A 66 10.51 -17.47 -2.27
N ARG A 67 9.87 -16.30 -2.16
CA ARG A 67 10.23 -15.17 -1.29
C ARG A 67 9.50 -15.23 0.05
N SER A 68 9.83 -14.37 1.00
CA SER A 68 9.29 -14.35 2.36
C SER A 68 8.69 -13.00 2.74
N ILE A 69 7.76 -13.00 3.69
CA ILE A 69 7.34 -11.80 4.43
C ILE A 69 8.39 -11.54 5.51
N LEU A 70 8.97 -10.34 5.50
CA LEU A 70 9.99 -9.88 6.46
C LEU A 70 9.34 -9.11 7.63
N SER A 71 8.29 -8.34 7.36
CA SER A 71 7.49 -7.64 8.36
C SER A 71 6.02 -7.61 7.96
N LEU A 72 5.15 -7.71 8.96
CA LEU A 72 3.70 -7.58 8.81
C LEU A 72 3.19 -6.42 9.66
N GLY A 73 2.53 -5.47 9.02
CA GLY A 73 1.78 -4.41 9.67
C GLY A 73 0.35 -4.82 9.95
N ILE A 74 -0.13 -4.54 11.16
CA ILE A 74 -1.53 -4.73 11.54
C ILE A 74 -2.02 -3.46 12.22
N ALA A 75 -2.99 -2.78 11.63
CA ALA A 75 -3.66 -1.64 12.24
C ALA A 75 -5.15 -1.95 12.50
N CYS A 76 -5.52 -1.99 13.77
CA CYS A 76 -6.88 -2.26 14.22
C CYS A 76 -7.60 -0.94 14.51
N PHE A 77 -8.70 -0.68 13.82
CA PHE A 77 -9.51 0.53 14.02
C PHE A 77 -10.84 0.16 14.67
N LYS A 78 -11.05 0.58 15.91
CA LYS A 78 -12.27 0.33 16.68
C LYS A 78 -13.08 1.61 16.81
N LYS A 79 -14.27 1.66 16.20
CA LYS A 79 -15.20 2.79 16.34
C LYS A 79 -15.62 2.94 17.80
N LEU A 80 -15.59 4.16 18.33
CA LEU A 80 -16.00 4.48 19.70
C LEU A 80 -17.44 5.02 19.68
N PRO A 81 -18.45 4.25 20.14
CA PRO A 81 -19.85 4.68 20.08
C PRO A 81 -20.16 5.81 21.07
N ASP A 82 -19.42 5.90 22.18
CA ASP A 82 -19.62 6.91 23.23
C ASP A 82 -18.93 8.26 22.94
N LYS A 83 -18.37 8.41 21.73
CA LYS A 83 -17.61 9.58 21.29
C LYS A 83 -18.29 10.23 20.07
N ALA A 84 -17.71 11.32 19.58
CA ALA A 84 -18.18 11.96 18.35
C ALA A 84 -18.26 10.94 17.20
N PRO A 85 -19.22 11.08 16.27
CA PRO A 85 -19.29 10.24 15.08
C PRO A 85 -17.92 10.14 14.39
N HIS A 86 -17.59 8.95 13.88
CA HIS A 86 -16.31 8.70 13.20
C HIS A 86 -15.06 8.86 14.08
N THR A 87 -15.19 8.70 15.40
CA THR A 87 -14.05 8.54 16.29
C THR A 87 -13.61 7.07 16.36
N TYR A 88 -12.32 6.80 16.18
CA TYR A 88 -11.73 5.47 16.28
C TYR A 88 -10.63 5.41 17.33
N LEU A 89 -10.64 4.36 18.16
CA LEU A 89 -9.45 3.90 18.87
C LEU A 89 -8.60 3.07 17.91
N VAL A 90 -7.33 3.44 17.76
CA VAL A 90 -6.40 2.80 16.83
C VAL A 90 -5.25 2.14 17.59
N GLN A 91 -4.97 0.89 17.23
CA GLN A 91 -3.83 0.13 17.73
C GLN A 91 -3.03 -0.42 16.54
N VAL A 92 -1.74 -0.09 16.49
CA VAL A 92 -0.86 -0.39 15.35
C VAL A 92 0.27 -1.30 15.82
N TYR A 93 0.49 -2.40 15.11
CA TYR A 93 1.52 -3.39 15.38
C TYR A 93 2.41 -3.57 14.16
N ASN A 94 3.73 -3.60 14.38
CA ASN A 94 4.72 -3.96 13.38
C ASN A 94 5.40 -5.27 13.82
N LEU A 95 5.03 -6.38 13.20
CA LEU A 95 5.56 -7.71 13.52
C LEU A 95 6.79 -7.99 12.67
N THR A 96 7.97 -8.10 13.29
CA THR A 96 9.19 -8.54 12.60
C THR A 96 9.20 -10.07 12.50
N LEU A 97 9.31 -10.61 11.28
CA LEU A 97 9.11 -12.03 11.01
C LEU A 97 10.36 -12.70 10.45
N LEU A 98 10.49 -14.01 10.69
CA LEU A 98 11.58 -14.83 10.15
C LEU A 98 11.05 -16.13 9.55
N CYS A 99 11.25 -16.31 8.25
CA CYS A 99 10.88 -17.54 7.55
C CYS A 99 11.89 -18.66 7.86
N MET A 100 11.42 -19.76 8.47
CA MET A 100 12.26 -20.91 8.85
C MET A 100 12.40 -21.96 7.73
N GLN A 101 12.23 -21.54 6.49
CA GLN A 101 12.45 -22.32 5.26
C GLN A 101 13.35 -21.49 4.35
N GLU A 102 14.11 -22.13 3.46
CA GLU A 102 14.89 -21.42 2.45
C GLU A 102 13.99 -20.46 1.65
N TYR A 103 14.48 -19.24 1.43
CA TYR A 103 13.79 -18.24 0.63
C TYR A 103 14.79 -17.40 -0.16
N VAL A 104 14.31 -16.87 -1.28
CA VAL A 104 15.06 -15.96 -2.13
C VAL A 104 14.96 -14.54 -1.59
N ILE A 105 16.08 -13.85 -1.59
CA ILE A 105 16.19 -12.42 -1.32
C ILE A 105 16.59 -11.72 -2.61
N GLU A 106 15.86 -10.66 -2.96
CA GLU A 106 16.23 -9.77 -4.06
C GLU A 106 17.06 -8.62 -3.48
N PRO A 107 18.32 -8.43 -3.93
CA PRO A 107 19.21 -7.41 -3.37
C PRO A 107 18.62 -6.00 -3.41
N GLN A 108 17.88 -5.67 -4.47
CA GLN A 108 17.22 -4.39 -4.67
C GLN A 108 16.13 -4.12 -3.62
N SER A 109 15.25 -5.09 -3.40
CA SER A 109 14.24 -5.05 -2.33
C SER A 109 14.89 -4.78 -0.98
N VAL A 110 15.94 -5.51 -0.66
CA VAL A 110 16.63 -5.38 0.63
C VAL A 110 17.35 -4.04 0.74
N GLN A 111 18.01 -3.57 -0.32
CA GLN A 111 18.65 -2.26 -0.33
C GLN A 111 17.61 -1.14 -0.08
N PHE A 112 16.45 -1.22 -0.73
CA PHE A 112 15.34 -0.31 -0.50
C PHE A 112 14.90 -0.32 0.96
N LEU A 113 14.70 -1.51 1.54
CA LEU A 113 14.28 -1.66 2.94
C LEU A 113 15.33 -1.08 3.92
N VAL A 114 16.63 -1.32 3.68
CA VAL A 114 17.72 -0.74 4.48
C VAL A 114 17.70 0.79 4.41
N GLN A 115 17.53 1.36 3.21
CA GLN A 115 17.44 2.82 3.04
C GLN A 115 16.27 3.44 3.81
N HIS A 116 15.22 2.67 4.06
CA HIS A 116 14.04 3.09 4.84
C HIS A 116 14.08 2.65 6.31
N GLY A 117 15.23 2.17 6.79
CA GLY A 117 15.48 1.90 8.20
C GLY A 117 15.06 0.50 8.66
N PHE A 118 14.85 -0.44 7.75
CA PHE A 118 14.65 -1.84 8.12
C PHE A 118 15.92 -2.45 8.72
N ASP A 119 15.82 -3.04 9.91
CA ASP A 119 16.94 -3.66 10.61
C ASP A 119 16.95 -5.19 10.41
N PHE A 120 17.78 -5.64 9.46
CA PHE A 120 17.97 -7.07 9.19
C PHE A 120 18.68 -7.81 10.33
N ASN A 121 19.56 -7.13 11.09
CA ASN A 121 20.21 -7.77 12.25
C ASN A 121 19.16 -8.12 13.29
N LYS A 122 18.27 -7.17 13.57
CA LYS A 122 17.12 -7.37 14.47
C LYS A 122 16.17 -8.45 13.94
N GLN A 123 15.92 -8.50 12.63
CA GLN A 123 15.11 -9.56 12.03
C GLN A 123 15.71 -10.96 12.25
N TYR A 124 16.98 -11.18 11.93
CA TYR A 124 17.59 -12.50 12.09
C TYR A 124 17.82 -12.88 13.56
N ALA A 125 18.02 -11.90 14.45
CA ALA A 125 18.19 -12.15 15.88
C ALA A 125 16.87 -12.40 16.61
N GLN A 126 15.81 -11.66 16.26
CA GLN A 126 14.57 -11.57 17.06
C GLN A 126 13.29 -11.72 16.24
N GLY A 127 13.36 -12.09 14.96
CA GLY A 127 12.18 -12.28 14.12
C GLY A 127 11.29 -13.44 14.59
N ILE A 128 9.98 -13.24 14.56
CA ILE A 128 8.99 -14.24 14.94
C ILE A 128 9.03 -15.38 13.90
N PRO A 129 9.33 -16.62 14.32
CA PRO A 129 9.53 -17.71 13.38
C PRO A 129 8.19 -18.16 12.76
N TYR A 130 8.19 -18.40 11.45
CA TYR A 130 7.05 -19.00 10.75
C TYR A 130 7.47 -19.94 9.61
N ARG A 131 6.51 -20.70 9.09
CA ARG A 131 6.70 -21.65 7.98
C ARG A 131 5.54 -21.51 6.98
N LYS A 132 5.86 -21.48 5.69
CA LYS A 132 4.90 -21.37 4.58
C LYS A 132 4.15 -22.68 4.32
N GLY A 133 3.01 -22.60 3.62
CA GLY A 133 2.27 -23.75 3.08
C GLY A 133 1.11 -24.22 3.95
N ASN A 134 0.80 -25.51 3.89
CA ASN A 134 -0.27 -26.13 4.69
C ASN A 134 0.16 -26.33 6.16
N ASP A 135 -0.83 -26.41 7.05
CA ASP A 135 -0.60 -26.73 8.47
C ASP A 135 0.05 -28.12 8.61
N LYS A 136 1.06 -28.22 9.48
CA LYS A 136 1.69 -29.47 9.89
C LYS A 136 1.07 -29.95 11.19
N GLY A 137 1.05 -31.27 11.40
CA GLY A 137 0.61 -31.86 12.67
C GLY A 137 1.46 -31.33 13.82
N GLY A 138 0.88 -30.50 14.69
CA GLY A 138 1.59 -29.79 15.76
C GLY A 138 1.52 -28.27 15.69
N ASP A 139 1.05 -27.68 14.58
CA ASP A 139 0.92 -26.21 14.40
C ASP A 139 -0.21 -25.57 15.24
N LEU A 140 -0.91 -26.36 16.05
CA LEU A 140 -1.86 -25.91 17.08
C LEU A 140 -1.18 -25.30 18.33
N GLN A 141 0.10 -24.92 18.23
CA GLN A 141 0.75 -24.10 19.25
C GLN A 141 -0.09 -22.83 19.48
N SER A 142 -0.41 -22.54 20.74
CA SER A 142 -1.44 -21.54 21.10
C SER A 142 -1.10 -20.10 20.68
N GLN A 143 0.14 -19.81 20.27
CA GLN A 143 0.62 -18.47 19.92
C GLN A 143 1.65 -18.54 18.78
N SER A 144 1.17 -18.64 17.54
CA SER A 144 1.97 -18.63 16.31
C SER A 144 1.44 -17.60 15.32
N MET A 145 2.22 -17.25 14.29
CA MET A 145 1.73 -16.36 13.21
C MET A 145 0.51 -16.94 12.48
N ARG A 146 0.43 -18.26 12.32
CA ARG A 146 -0.75 -18.93 11.76
C ARG A 146 -1.96 -18.75 12.66
N ALA A 147 -1.80 -18.95 13.96
CA ALA A 147 -2.86 -18.72 14.93
C ALA A 147 -3.31 -17.25 14.95
N LEU A 148 -2.38 -16.29 14.85
CA LEU A 148 -2.72 -14.87 14.80
C LEU A 148 -3.48 -14.51 13.53
N PHE A 149 -3.07 -15.05 12.37
CA PHE A 149 -3.80 -14.87 11.12
C PHE A 149 -5.20 -15.51 11.19
N LEU A 150 -5.35 -16.66 11.85
CA LEU A 150 -6.66 -17.25 12.13
C LEU A 150 -7.53 -16.36 13.03
N GLU A 151 -6.96 -15.64 13.99
CA GLU A 151 -7.70 -14.64 14.79
C GLU A 151 -8.24 -13.49 13.93
N VAL A 152 -7.47 -13.03 12.94
CA VAL A 152 -7.93 -12.03 11.94
C VAL A 152 -9.13 -12.57 11.15
N ILE A 153 -9.05 -13.82 10.69
CA ILE A 153 -10.14 -14.48 9.95
C ILE A 153 -11.38 -14.66 10.85
N GLN A 154 -11.19 -15.16 12.07
CA GLN A 154 -12.26 -15.42 13.04
C GLN A 154 -12.97 -14.14 13.50
N ALA A 155 -12.30 -13.01 13.48
CA ALA A 155 -12.89 -11.72 13.83
C ALA A 155 -13.99 -11.28 12.84
N ARG A 156 -14.01 -11.83 11.61
CA ARG A 156 -15.00 -11.50 10.55
C ARG A 156 -15.15 -9.99 10.32
N LYS A 157 -14.03 -9.27 10.33
CA LYS A 157 -13.99 -7.82 10.12
C LYS A 157 -13.65 -7.50 8.66
N PRO A 158 -14.10 -6.36 8.13
CA PRO A 158 -13.62 -5.84 6.86
C PRO A 158 -12.09 -5.80 6.85
N LEU A 159 -11.49 -6.39 5.82
CA LEU A 159 -10.06 -6.36 5.60
C LEU A 159 -9.72 -5.20 4.65
N VAL A 160 -8.79 -4.34 5.04
CA VAL A 160 -8.40 -3.16 4.28
C VAL A 160 -6.93 -3.27 3.88
N LEU A 161 -6.66 -3.03 2.61
CA LEU A 161 -5.31 -3.06 2.02
C LEU A 161 -5.12 -1.85 1.10
N HIS A 162 -3.89 -1.64 0.62
CA HIS A 162 -3.59 -0.65 -0.41
C HIS A 162 -2.83 -1.33 -1.53
N ASN A 163 -3.44 -1.46 -2.72
CA ASN A 163 -2.89 -2.28 -3.81
C ASN A 163 -2.63 -3.73 -3.39
N GLY A 164 -3.61 -4.32 -2.68
CA GLY A 164 -3.40 -5.45 -1.78
C GLY A 164 -3.28 -6.84 -2.41
N LEU A 165 -3.25 -6.97 -3.74
CA LEU A 165 -3.24 -8.29 -4.40
C LEU A 165 -2.01 -9.10 -3.99
N ILE A 166 -0.83 -8.49 -4.01
CA ILE A 166 0.43 -9.16 -3.66
C ILE A 166 0.40 -9.56 -2.18
N ASP A 167 0.00 -8.64 -1.29
CA ASP A 167 -0.12 -8.91 0.15
C ASP A 167 -1.05 -10.09 0.42
N LEU A 168 -2.23 -10.14 -0.22
CA LEU A 168 -3.18 -11.25 -0.08
C LEU A 168 -2.57 -12.60 -0.49
N VAL A 169 -1.83 -12.64 -1.60
CA VAL A 169 -1.20 -13.87 -2.08
C VAL A 169 -0.08 -14.32 -1.13
N PHE A 170 0.73 -13.40 -0.62
CA PHE A 170 1.77 -13.69 0.36
C PHE A 170 1.20 -14.13 1.72
N LEU A 171 0.19 -13.44 2.24
CA LEU A 171 -0.52 -13.80 3.48
C LEU A 171 -1.12 -15.20 3.38
N TYR A 172 -1.75 -15.51 2.24
CA TYR A 172 -2.31 -16.83 1.98
C TYR A 172 -1.20 -17.91 2.02
N GLN A 173 -0.12 -17.71 1.26
CA GLN A 173 0.98 -18.65 1.14
C GLN A 173 1.75 -18.86 2.46
N CYS A 174 1.94 -17.79 3.23
CA CYS A 174 2.76 -17.81 4.43
C CYS A 174 2.00 -18.29 5.66
N PHE A 175 0.73 -17.88 5.84
CA PHE A 175 0.00 -18.07 7.09
C PHE A 175 -1.27 -18.91 6.95
N TYR A 176 -1.74 -19.17 5.73
CA TYR A 176 -2.98 -19.91 5.49
C TYR A 176 -2.74 -21.31 4.93
N ALA A 177 -2.40 -21.44 3.65
CA ALA A 177 -2.26 -22.73 2.98
C ALA A 177 -1.39 -22.60 1.72
N TRP A 178 -1.07 -23.71 1.07
CA TRP A 178 -0.51 -23.65 -0.29
C TRP A 178 -1.48 -22.96 -1.24
N LEU A 179 -0.97 -21.98 -2.00
CA LEU A 179 -1.74 -21.23 -2.98
C LEU A 179 -2.39 -22.15 -4.02
N PRO A 180 -3.68 -21.94 -4.36
CA PRO A 180 -4.32 -22.59 -5.49
C PRO A 180 -3.64 -22.25 -6.82
N ASP A 181 -3.66 -23.16 -7.79
CA ASP A 181 -3.04 -22.91 -9.09
C ASP A 181 -3.89 -22.04 -10.03
N ARG A 182 -5.18 -21.87 -9.72
CA ARG A 182 -6.14 -21.10 -10.51
C ARG A 182 -6.60 -19.89 -9.73
N LEU A 183 -6.59 -18.71 -10.36
CA LEU A 183 -7.07 -17.47 -9.75
C LEU A 183 -8.51 -17.60 -9.25
N GLY A 184 -9.39 -18.23 -10.05
CA GLY A 184 -10.80 -18.41 -9.67
C GLY A 184 -11.02 -19.25 -8.40
N THR A 185 -10.10 -20.16 -8.06
CA THR A 185 -10.15 -20.89 -6.77
C THR A 185 -9.63 -20.02 -5.64
N PHE A 186 -8.58 -19.23 -5.88
CA PHE A 186 -8.05 -18.30 -4.90
C PHE A 186 -9.06 -17.21 -4.52
N THR A 187 -9.76 -16.60 -5.49
CA THR A 187 -10.80 -15.60 -5.20
C THR A 187 -12.00 -16.21 -4.48
N ALA A 188 -12.36 -17.45 -4.80
CA ALA A 188 -13.39 -18.19 -4.07
C ALA A 188 -12.98 -18.40 -2.60
N ASP A 189 -11.76 -18.88 -2.36
CA ASP A 189 -11.23 -19.07 -1.00
C ASP A 189 -11.22 -17.72 -0.24
N LEU A 190 -10.69 -16.65 -0.84
CA LEU A 190 -10.65 -15.32 -0.21
C LEU A 190 -12.04 -14.79 0.16
N SER A 191 -13.05 -14.99 -0.71
CA SER A 191 -14.41 -14.54 -0.44
C SER A 191 -15.06 -15.25 0.76
N GLU A 192 -14.64 -16.49 1.04
CA GLU A 192 -15.10 -17.27 2.20
C GLU A 192 -14.25 -16.97 3.46
N ILE A 193 -12.96 -16.65 3.28
CA ILE A 193 -12.07 -16.24 4.37
C ILE A 193 -12.50 -14.89 4.98
N PHE A 194 -12.89 -13.92 4.14
CA PHE A 194 -13.24 -12.56 4.58
C PHE A 194 -14.70 -12.21 4.25
N PRO A 195 -15.68 -12.74 5.01
CA PRO A 195 -17.11 -12.57 4.70
C PRO A 195 -17.61 -11.13 4.84
N ALA A 196 -16.94 -10.29 5.64
CA ALA A 196 -17.24 -8.87 5.77
C ALA A 196 -16.63 -8.02 4.64
N GLY A 197 -15.91 -8.65 3.72
CA GLY A 197 -15.37 -8.04 2.52
C GLY A 197 -13.92 -7.58 2.62
N ILE A 198 -13.31 -7.42 1.45
CA ILE A 198 -11.98 -6.86 1.24
C ILE A 198 -12.12 -5.50 0.57
N PHE A 199 -11.39 -4.50 1.06
CA PHE A 199 -11.39 -3.13 0.54
C PHE A 199 -9.98 -2.71 0.17
N ASP A 200 -9.81 -2.26 -1.08
CA ASP A 200 -8.55 -1.70 -1.56
C ASP A 200 -8.62 -0.17 -1.59
N THR A 201 -7.84 0.47 -0.74
CA THR A 201 -7.82 1.94 -0.62
C THR A 201 -7.23 2.64 -1.83
N LYS A 202 -6.40 1.96 -2.63
CA LYS A 202 -5.94 2.50 -3.91
C LYS A 202 -7.09 2.58 -4.91
N HIS A 203 -7.91 1.53 -4.97
CA HIS A 203 -9.13 1.53 -5.77
C HIS A 203 -10.10 2.64 -5.31
N ALA A 204 -10.32 2.77 -4.01
CA ALA A 204 -11.16 3.84 -3.46
C ALA A 204 -10.60 5.24 -3.80
N ALA A 205 -9.29 5.46 -3.63
CA ALA A 205 -8.65 6.73 -3.94
C ALA A 205 -8.84 7.15 -5.41
N GLU A 206 -8.74 6.20 -6.34
CA GLU A 206 -8.77 6.46 -7.77
C GLU A 206 -10.19 6.55 -8.34
N PHE A 207 -11.07 5.63 -7.95
CA PHE A 207 -12.39 5.49 -8.56
C PHE A 207 -13.50 6.17 -7.74
N GLU A 208 -13.43 6.14 -6.41
CA GLU A 208 -14.44 6.76 -5.54
C GLU A 208 -14.21 8.25 -5.33
N VAL A 209 -13.04 8.63 -4.81
CA VAL A 209 -12.74 10.03 -4.48
C VAL A 209 -11.95 10.77 -5.56
N ARG A 210 -11.51 10.05 -6.61
CA ARG A 210 -10.85 10.59 -7.81
C ARG A 210 -9.68 11.51 -7.48
N PHE A 211 -8.74 10.99 -6.69
CA PHE A 211 -7.48 11.65 -6.43
C PHE A 211 -6.60 11.73 -7.70
N MET A 212 -5.70 12.70 -7.76
CA MET A 212 -4.83 12.87 -8.93
C MET A 212 -3.74 11.79 -8.98
N ALA A 213 -3.25 11.39 -7.82
CA ALA A 213 -2.40 10.23 -7.61
C ALA A 213 -2.99 9.34 -6.51
N SER A 214 -2.66 8.05 -6.54
CA SER A 214 -3.24 7.03 -5.67
C SER A 214 -2.17 6.19 -4.96
N TYR A 215 -0.91 6.65 -4.90
CA TYR A 215 0.10 6.00 -4.07
C TYR A 215 -0.13 6.31 -2.59
N LEU A 216 0.20 5.35 -1.71
CA LEU A 216 -0.17 5.35 -0.29
C LEU A 216 0.12 6.68 0.42
N GLU A 217 1.35 7.21 0.31
CA GLU A 217 1.75 8.45 0.98
C GLU A 217 0.92 9.66 0.49
N TYR A 218 0.71 9.80 -0.82
CA TYR A 218 -0.13 10.87 -1.37
C TYR A 218 -1.56 10.77 -0.88
N ALA A 219 -2.15 9.57 -0.97
CA ALA A 219 -3.53 9.36 -0.56
C ALA A 219 -3.71 9.66 0.94
N TYR A 220 -2.79 9.19 1.78
CA TYR A 220 -2.79 9.45 3.22
C TYR A 220 -2.63 10.94 3.54
N LYS A 221 -1.58 11.60 3.02
CA LYS A 221 -1.33 13.03 3.27
C LYS A 221 -2.49 13.90 2.78
N LYS A 222 -3.09 13.55 1.64
CA LYS A 222 -4.26 14.24 1.12
C LYS A 222 -5.48 14.10 2.04
N CYS A 223 -5.83 12.87 2.44
CA CYS A 223 -6.92 12.61 3.38
C CYS A 223 -6.68 13.36 4.71
N LYS A 224 -5.47 13.28 5.27
CA LYS A 224 -5.09 13.98 6.51
C LYS A 224 -5.28 15.49 6.40
N ARG A 225 -4.82 16.08 5.30
CA ARG A 225 -4.91 17.52 5.05
C ARG A 225 -6.34 18.00 4.85
N GLU A 226 -7.16 17.26 4.10
CA GLU A 226 -8.57 17.59 3.90
C GLU A 226 -9.37 17.43 5.21
N ASN A 227 -9.11 16.38 5.99
CA ASN A 227 -9.71 16.20 7.31
C ASN A 227 -9.37 17.37 8.24
N PHE A 228 -8.11 17.78 8.27
CA PHE A 228 -7.66 18.90 9.09
C PHE A 228 -8.33 20.22 8.70
N LYS A 229 -8.43 20.52 7.40
CA LYS A 229 -9.19 21.69 6.89
C LYS A 229 -10.66 21.65 7.32
N SER A 230 -11.27 20.47 7.34
CA SER A 230 -12.65 20.29 7.80
C SER A 230 -12.80 20.61 9.30
N VAL A 231 -11.84 20.18 10.12
CA VAL A 231 -11.82 20.48 11.56
C VAL A 231 -11.62 21.98 11.81
N GLU A 232 -10.67 22.62 11.13
CA GLU A 232 -10.40 24.06 11.28
C GLU A 232 -11.54 24.96 10.81
N ALA A 233 -12.27 24.55 9.77
CA ALA A 233 -13.42 25.29 9.29
C ALA A 233 -14.58 25.38 10.32
N GLY A 234 -14.53 24.58 11.40
CA GLY A 234 -15.49 24.62 12.51
C GLY A 234 -16.93 24.28 12.12
N GLY A 235 -17.16 23.80 10.90
CA GLY A 235 -18.48 23.45 10.40
C GLY A 235 -18.95 22.07 10.92
N PRO A 236 -20.25 21.76 10.85
CA PRO A 236 -20.83 20.47 11.26
C PRO A 236 -20.49 19.32 10.28
N GLY A 237 -19.44 19.46 9.47
CA GLY A 237 -19.04 18.45 8.49
C GLY A 237 -18.46 17.20 9.16
N PRO A 238 -18.60 16.02 8.54
CA PRO A 238 -18.01 14.80 9.06
C PRO A 238 -16.49 14.93 9.09
N HIS A 239 -15.87 14.71 10.25
CA HIS A 239 -14.42 14.66 10.39
C HIS A 239 -14.00 13.39 11.12
N LEU A 240 -12.88 12.82 10.69
CA LEU A 240 -12.27 11.66 11.30
C LEU A 240 -11.49 12.09 12.54
N SER A 241 -11.77 11.46 13.68
CA SER A 241 -11.02 11.63 14.92
C SER A 241 -10.39 10.30 15.33
N LEU A 242 -9.13 10.34 15.78
CA LEU A 242 -8.40 9.16 16.21
C LEU A 242 -7.95 9.32 17.67
N GLU A 243 -8.16 8.27 18.45
CA GLU A 243 -7.62 8.11 19.80
C GLU A 243 -6.63 6.94 19.79
N PHE A 244 -5.64 6.99 20.68
CA PHE A 244 -4.65 5.93 20.86
C PHE A 244 -4.65 5.47 22.32
N CYS A 245 -4.25 4.23 22.55
CA CYS A 245 -4.09 3.72 23.91
C CYS A 245 -3.01 4.50 24.67
N ASN A 246 -3.19 4.64 25.98
CA ASN A 246 -2.11 5.02 26.88
C ASN A 246 -1.30 3.78 27.23
N TYR A 247 0.01 3.86 27.04
CA TYR A 247 0.92 2.75 27.30
C TYR A 247 1.68 2.99 28.61
N THR A 248 1.90 1.91 29.36
CA THR A 248 2.73 1.95 30.57
C THR A 248 4.20 2.11 30.19
N GLU A 249 5.01 2.66 31.09
CA GLU A 249 6.45 2.90 30.84
C GLU A 249 7.19 1.66 30.34
N ARG A 250 6.85 0.47 30.86
CA ARG A 250 7.42 -0.80 30.41
C ARG A 250 7.12 -1.08 28.93
N LEU A 251 5.87 -0.88 28.50
CA LEU A 251 5.48 -1.13 27.11
C LEU A 251 6.04 -0.09 26.15
N CYS A 252 6.28 1.14 26.60
CA CYS A 252 6.89 2.20 25.80
C CYS A 252 8.27 1.83 25.24
N THR A 253 8.98 0.87 25.83
CA THR A 253 10.27 0.37 25.33
C THR A 253 10.17 -0.33 23.97
N TYR A 254 8.99 -0.84 23.63
CA TYR A 254 8.71 -1.49 22.35
C TYR A 254 7.85 -0.62 21.43
N ILE A 255 7.65 0.65 21.73
CA ILE A 255 6.77 1.53 20.95
C ILE A 255 7.59 2.59 20.24
N ASP A 256 7.48 2.59 18.92
CA ASP A 256 7.95 3.66 18.07
C ASP A 256 6.87 4.74 17.95
N PHE A 257 7.08 5.87 18.62
CA PHE A 257 6.18 7.02 18.57
C PHE A 257 6.47 7.85 17.32
N ARG A 258 5.82 7.50 16.21
CA ARG A 258 6.06 8.15 14.93
C ARG A 258 5.34 9.49 14.87
N GLN A 259 6.12 10.56 14.80
CA GLN A 259 5.57 11.87 14.54
C GLN A 259 5.09 11.94 13.09
N CYS A 260 3.81 12.24 12.89
CA CYS A 260 3.31 12.61 11.58
C CYS A 260 3.66 14.08 11.34
N THR A 261 4.96 14.38 11.20
CA THR A 261 5.45 15.72 10.86
C THR A 261 4.80 16.20 9.58
N GLU A 262 4.43 17.47 9.58
CA GLU A 262 4.17 18.20 8.35
C GLU A 262 5.53 18.40 7.69
N GLY A 263 5.63 18.13 6.39
CA GLY A 263 6.83 18.41 5.60
C GLY A 263 7.05 19.91 5.45
N GLY A 264 7.27 20.62 6.57
CA GLY A 264 7.88 21.93 6.61
C GLY A 264 9.38 21.74 6.54
N GLY A 265 9.90 21.39 5.35
CA GLY A 265 11.31 21.60 5.08
C GLY A 265 11.62 23.06 5.41
N GLU A 266 12.54 23.28 6.34
CA GLU A 266 13.07 24.61 6.61
C GLU A 266 13.46 25.21 5.26
N ARG A 267 12.84 26.34 4.89
CA ARG A 267 13.30 27.11 3.73
C ARG A 267 14.72 27.53 4.06
N GLU A 268 15.71 26.86 3.46
CA GLU A 268 17.04 27.43 3.35
C GLU A 268 16.84 28.78 2.65
N THR A 269 17.12 29.84 3.40
CA THR A 269 17.00 31.23 2.96
C THR A 269 17.95 31.45 1.78
N GLY A 270 17.44 31.40 0.54
CA GLY A 270 18.30 31.65 -0.62
C GLY A 270 17.74 31.49 -2.04
N GLU A 271 16.70 30.68 -2.28
CA GLU A 271 16.25 30.42 -3.66
C GLU A 271 14.93 31.13 -4.03
N GLU A 272 14.95 31.89 -5.14
CA GLU A 272 13.78 32.57 -5.70
C GLU A 272 12.86 31.56 -6.43
N GLY A 273 11.71 31.27 -5.81
CA GLY A 273 10.59 30.53 -6.42
C GLY A 273 10.35 29.14 -5.80
N PRO A 274 9.11 28.61 -5.84
CA PRO A 274 8.85 27.25 -5.37
C PRO A 274 9.62 26.24 -6.24
N PRO A 275 10.30 25.24 -5.63
CA PRO A 275 11.10 24.28 -6.37
C PRO A 275 10.24 23.52 -7.37
N ALA A 276 10.77 23.29 -8.57
CA ALA A 276 10.06 22.56 -9.61
C ALA A 276 9.80 21.11 -9.17
N ILE A 277 8.54 20.68 -9.29
CA ILE A 277 8.08 19.36 -8.85
C ILE A 277 8.49 18.28 -9.87
N CYS A 278 8.94 17.13 -9.38
CA CYS A 278 9.17 15.97 -10.22
C CYS A 278 7.84 15.38 -10.69
N MET A 279 7.56 15.46 -11.99
CA MET A 279 6.29 14.96 -12.55
C MET A 279 6.13 13.44 -12.44
N LYS A 280 7.22 12.67 -12.57
CA LYS A 280 7.19 11.22 -12.39
C LYS A 280 6.86 10.84 -10.95
N PHE A 281 7.53 11.46 -9.99
CA PHE A 281 7.26 11.23 -8.56
C PHE A 281 5.85 11.70 -8.19
N SER A 282 5.42 12.86 -8.70
CA SER A 282 4.07 13.39 -8.48
C SER A 282 2.97 12.42 -8.93
N ALA A 283 3.13 11.79 -10.08
CA ALA A 283 2.14 10.86 -10.61
C ALA A 283 2.14 9.51 -9.87
N TYR A 284 3.32 8.99 -9.50
CA TYR A 284 3.46 7.57 -9.15
C TYR A 284 4.11 7.29 -7.78
N GLY A 285 4.65 8.33 -7.12
CA GLY A 285 5.39 8.21 -5.86
C GLY A 285 6.80 7.62 -6.05
N TRP A 286 7.34 7.67 -7.27
CA TRP A 286 8.66 7.14 -7.60
C TRP A 286 9.34 7.95 -8.73
N CYS A 287 10.66 7.97 -8.71
CA CYS A 287 11.50 8.61 -9.71
C CYS A 287 12.78 7.80 -9.92
N PRO A 288 13.25 7.59 -11.17
CA PRO A 288 14.49 6.85 -11.45
C PRO A 288 15.71 7.49 -10.80
N ASN A 289 15.73 8.83 -10.75
CA ASN A 289 16.85 9.55 -10.15
C ASN A 289 16.84 9.49 -8.61
N GLY A 290 15.80 8.92 -7.98
CA GLY A 290 15.74 8.71 -6.53
C GLY A 290 16.12 9.94 -5.71
N SER A 291 17.04 9.77 -4.77
CA SER A 291 17.60 10.85 -3.94
C SER A 291 18.53 11.81 -4.69
N GLN A 292 18.94 11.47 -5.91
CA GLN A 292 19.75 12.32 -6.81
C GLN A 292 18.88 13.19 -7.73
N CYS A 293 17.55 13.12 -7.63
CA CYS A 293 16.67 13.97 -8.41
C CYS A 293 16.82 15.44 -8.00
N THR A 294 17.06 16.31 -8.97
CA THR A 294 17.15 17.77 -8.76
C THR A 294 15.78 18.44 -8.59
N LEU A 295 14.70 17.72 -8.89
CA LEU A 295 13.32 18.20 -8.75
C LEU A 295 12.74 17.77 -7.40
N SER A 296 11.77 18.52 -6.89
CA SER A 296 11.16 18.22 -5.59
C SER A 296 10.32 16.94 -5.62
N HIS A 297 10.56 16.05 -4.65
CA HIS A 297 9.75 14.88 -4.31
C HIS A 297 8.83 15.15 -3.10
N ASN A 298 8.71 16.41 -2.64
CA ASN A 298 7.90 16.72 -1.47
C ASN A 298 6.41 16.52 -1.80
N THR A 299 5.83 15.45 -1.26
CA THR A 299 4.42 15.08 -1.44
C THR A 299 3.46 16.19 -1.00
N ASP A 300 3.78 16.97 0.04
CA ASP A 300 2.92 18.07 0.49
C ASP A 300 2.84 19.19 -0.58
N LEU A 301 3.99 19.57 -1.16
CA LEU A 301 4.05 20.52 -2.28
C LEU A 301 3.28 20.02 -3.51
N ILE A 302 3.42 18.73 -3.83
CA ILE A 302 2.68 18.08 -4.91
C ILE A 302 1.17 18.23 -4.72
N ILE A 303 0.65 17.86 -3.54
CA ILE A 303 -0.79 17.94 -3.27
C ILE A 303 -1.25 19.41 -3.26
N GLU A 304 -0.43 20.37 -2.79
CA GLU A 304 -0.76 21.81 -2.87
C GLU A 304 -0.94 22.27 -4.32
N GLN A 305 0.02 21.97 -5.19
CA GLN A 305 -0.03 22.32 -6.61
C GLN A 305 -1.24 21.69 -7.31
N ASP A 306 -1.53 20.42 -7.03
CA ASP A 306 -2.71 19.73 -7.57
C ASP A 306 -4.03 20.39 -7.17
N GLU A 307 -4.18 20.78 -5.91
CA GLU A 307 -5.38 21.48 -5.43
C GLU A 307 -5.54 22.85 -6.10
N GLN A 308 -4.46 23.61 -6.24
CA GLN A 308 -4.49 24.91 -6.92
C GLN A 308 -4.88 24.75 -8.40
N ASN A 309 -4.29 23.77 -9.08
CA ASN A 309 -4.60 23.44 -10.46
C ASN A 309 -6.07 23.03 -10.64
N LYS A 310 -6.60 22.18 -9.75
CA LYS A 310 -8.01 21.75 -9.76
C LYS A 310 -8.95 22.95 -9.55
N LYS A 311 -8.72 23.77 -8.52
CA LYS A 311 -9.50 25.00 -8.25
C LYS A 311 -9.49 25.96 -9.44
N SER A 312 -8.35 26.11 -10.12
CA SER A 312 -8.24 26.96 -11.31
C SER A 312 -9.06 26.44 -12.50
N LYS A 313 -9.01 25.12 -12.75
CA LYS A 313 -9.79 24.43 -13.80
C LYS A 313 -11.29 24.55 -13.53
N ASP A 314 -11.71 24.37 -12.28
CA ASP A 314 -13.11 24.47 -11.87
C ASP A 314 -13.65 25.90 -12.01
N ARG A 315 -12.86 26.91 -11.62
CA ARG A 315 -13.19 28.33 -11.85
C ARG A 315 -13.34 28.65 -13.35
N LYS A 316 -12.46 28.12 -14.20
CA LYS A 316 -12.54 28.28 -15.67
C LYS A 316 -13.80 27.61 -16.23
N ARG A 317 -14.13 26.38 -15.79
CA ARG A 317 -15.36 25.65 -16.19
C ARG A 317 -16.62 26.38 -15.76
N SER A 318 -16.69 26.85 -14.51
CA SER A 318 -17.83 27.63 -13.99
C SER A 318 -18.07 28.91 -14.80
N ARG A 319 -17.01 29.66 -15.13
CA ARG A 319 -17.11 30.85 -16.00
C ARG A 319 -17.63 30.51 -17.40
N LYS A 320 -17.17 29.40 -18.00
CA LYS A 320 -17.63 28.94 -19.32
C LYS A 320 -19.12 28.55 -19.29
N ASN A 321 -19.56 27.84 -18.25
CA ASN A 321 -20.97 27.47 -18.08
C ASN A 321 -21.86 28.70 -17.85
N LYS A 322 -21.41 29.67 -17.05
CA LYS A 322 -22.14 30.94 -16.83
C LYS A 322 -22.29 31.76 -18.12
N ARG A 323 -21.26 31.76 -18.98
CA ARG A 323 -21.32 32.39 -20.32
C ARG A 323 -22.29 31.67 -21.25
N LYS A 324 -22.25 30.33 -21.30
CA LYS A 324 -23.21 29.52 -22.08
C LYS A 324 -24.66 29.73 -21.62
N PHE A 325 -24.89 29.76 -20.31
CA PHE A 325 -26.22 29.99 -19.76
C PHE A 325 -26.76 31.39 -20.09
N LYS A 326 -25.90 32.42 -20.00
CA LYS A 326 -26.28 33.79 -20.42
C LYS A 326 -26.60 33.88 -21.92
N ALA A 327 -25.79 33.27 -22.78
CA ALA A 327 -26.03 33.27 -24.22
C ALA A 327 -27.38 32.60 -24.57
N ALA A 328 -27.69 31.43 -23.97
CA ALA A 328 -28.98 30.75 -24.17
C ALA A 328 -30.19 31.53 -23.64
N GLN A 329 -30.00 32.37 -22.62
CA GLN A 329 -31.05 33.21 -22.05
C GLN A 329 -31.29 34.51 -22.84
N GLU A 330 -30.28 34.99 -23.59
CA GLU A 330 -30.41 36.10 -24.54
C GLU A 330 -31.05 35.62 -25.86
N GLU A 331 -30.75 34.39 -26.31
CA GLU A 331 -31.36 33.77 -27.49
C GLU A 331 -32.86 33.47 -27.33
N SER A 332 -33.32 33.24 -26.10
CA SER A 332 -34.75 32.99 -25.77
C SER A 332 -35.56 34.27 -25.46
N ARG A 333 -34.94 35.46 -25.51
CA ARG A 333 -35.58 36.76 -25.26
C ARG A 333 -35.72 37.64 -26.51
N ALA A 334 -35.38 37.13 -27.69
CA ALA A 334 -35.61 37.85 -28.94
C ALA A 334 -37.11 37.93 -29.27
N PRO A 335 -37.70 39.11 -29.58
CA PRO A 335 -39.11 39.23 -29.94
C PRO A 335 -39.40 38.59 -31.32
N ASN A 336 -40.50 37.84 -31.40
CA ASN A 336 -41.09 37.40 -32.66
C ASN A 336 -41.69 38.61 -33.40
N GLU A 337 -41.19 38.92 -34.60
CA GLU A 337 -41.93 39.68 -35.61
C GLU A 337 -41.70 39.11 -37.02
N PRO A 338 -42.67 39.31 -37.94
CA PRO A 338 -42.97 38.37 -39.02
C PRO A 338 -42.19 38.61 -40.32
N GLU A 339 -42.23 37.57 -41.16
CA GLU A 339 -41.47 37.31 -42.38
C GLU A 339 -41.31 38.44 -43.41
N SER A 340 -40.13 38.46 -44.04
CA SER A 340 -40.04 38.43 -45.52
C SER A 340 -38.71 37.80 -45.96
N SER A 341 -38.78 36.54 -46.43
CA SER A 341 -37.80 35.88 -47.31
C SER A 341 -38.02 36.38 -48.76
N PRO A 342 -37.22 36.06 -49.83
CA PRO A 342 -36.29 34.93 -49.95
C PRO A 342 -35.05 35.11 -50.88
N LEU A 343 -34.16 34.11 -50.87
CA LEU A 343 -33.42 33.49 -52.00
C LEU A 343 -32.36 32.59 -51.32
N ASN A 344 -32.29 31.26 -51.46
CA ASN A 344 -32.67 30.35 -52.53
C ASN A 344 -32.87 28.95 -51.90
N LYS A 345 -33.95 28.24 -52.27
CA LYS A 345 -34.37 26.96 -51.70
C LYS A 345 -34.28 25.89 -52.79
N GLN A 346 -33.62 24.76 -52.50
CA GLN A 346 -33.94 23.46 -53.08
C GLN A 346 -33.19 22.37 -52.28
N LEU A 347 -33.76 21.23 -51.87
CA LEU A 347 -35.11 20.80 -51.52
C LEU A 347 -34.90 19.47 -50.74
N CYS A 348 -35.75 19.21 -49.77
CA CYS A 348 -35.77 18.02 -48.91
C CYS A 348 -36.05 16.72 -49.67
N VAL A 349 -35.52 15.60 -49.18
CA VAL A 349 -36.20 14.30 -49.26
C VAL A 349 -36.05 13.62 -47.89
N GLU A 350 -37.19 13.19 -47.33
CA GLU A 350 -37.36 12.45 -46.08
C GLU A 350 -36.96 10.97 -46.22
N ASP A 351 -37.07 10.25 -45.09
CA ASP A 351 -36.93 8.81 -44.85
C ASP A 351 -35.50 8.23 -44.71
N ASP A 352 -35.08 7.94 -43.46
CA ASP A 352 -35.28 6.60 -42.87
C ASP A 352 -34.70 6.53 -41.44
N LYS A 353 -35.41 5.84 -40.54
CA LYS A 353 -34.94 5.14 -39.31
C LYS A 353 -33.88 5.81 -38.42
N MET A 354 -34.31 6.34 -37.27
CA MET A 354 -33.46 6.38 -36.07
C MET A 354 -33.30 4.95 -35.52
N GLN A 355 -32.27 4.28 -36.01
CA GLN A 355 -31.68 3.11 -35.40
C GLN A 355 -30.44 3.56 -34.61
N GLU A 356 -30.35 3.12 -33.37
CA GLU A 356 -29.17 3.23 -32.51
C GLU A 356 -27.96 2.66 -33.27
N ASP A 357 -26.92 3.48 -33.49
CA ASP A 357 -25.60 2.95 -33.84
C ASP A 357 -24.48 3.71 -33.12
N TRP A 358 -23.81 2.92 -32.29
CA TRP A 358 -22.57 3.18 -31.60
C TRP A 358 -21.44 3.10 -32.65
N GLY A 359 -21.34 4.14 -33.48
CA GLY A 359 -20.39 4.21 -34.58
C GLY A 359 -18.99 4.67 -34.16
N SER A 360 -18.16 3.71 -33.73
CA SER A 360 -16.71 3.62 -34.00
C SER A 360 -15.85 4.88 -33.76
N VAL A 361 -15.44 5.10 -32.50
CA VAL A 361 -14.13 5.73 -32.24
C VAL A 361 -13.06 4.74 -32.67
N LYS A 362 -12.55 4.91 -33.90
CA LYS A 362 -11.38 4.15 -34.36
C LYS A 362 -10.20 4.44 -33.44
N GLU A 363 -9.62 3.34 -33.01
CA GLU A 363 -8.39 3.20 -32.24
C GLU A 363 -7.25 4.02 -32.85
N THR A 364 -6.87 5.10 -32.16
CA THR A 364 -5.49 5.58 -32.11
C THR A 364 -5.19 5.97 -30.66
N ALA A 365 -5.23 4.98 -29.78
CA ALA A 365 -4.73 5.06 -28.41
C ALA A 365 -3.79 3.87 -28.20
N SER A 366 -2.70 3.80 -28.98
CA SER A 366 -1.93 2.55 -29.14
C SER A 366 -0.45 2.61 -28.74
N ALA A 367 0.00 3.61 -27.99
CA ALA A 367 1.34 3.59 -27.39
C ALA A 367 1.39 4.35 -26.06
N ASP A 368 0.99 5.62 -26.06
CA ASP A 368 1.21 6.53 -24.92
C ASP A 368 0.47 6.10 -23.65
N VAL A 369 -0.77 5.62 -23.73
CA VAL A 369 -1.54 5.17 -22.55
C VAL A 369 -0.96 3.87 -21.97
N VAL A 370 -0.39 3.01 -22.81
CA VAL A 370 0.24 1.75 -22.40
C VAL A 370 1.60 2.01 -21.75
N GLU A 371 2.33 3.01 -22.24
CA GLU A 371 3.62 3.45 -21.67
C GLU A 371 3.43 4.17 -20.32
N ILE A 372 2.43 5.05 -20.23
CA ILE A 372 2.01 5.74 -18.99
C ILE A 372 1.52 4.75 -17.92
N MET A 373 0.81 3.68 -18.31
CA MET A 373 0.35 2.63 -17.39
C MET A 373 1.46 1.68 -16.93
N LYS A 374 2.51 1.49 -17.74
CA LYS A 374 3.72 0.80 -17.29
C LYS A 374 4.36 1.61 -16.17
N ASP A 375 4.60 2.91 -16.37
CA ASP A 375 5.20 3.83 -15.38
C ASP A 375 4.57 3.77 -13.97
N ALA A 376 3.26 3.51 -13.87
CA ALA A 376 2.54 3.39 -12.61
C ALA A 376 2.83 2.11 -11.79
N LEU A 377 2.88 0.91 -12.41
CA LEU A 377 3.38 -0.28 -11.69
C LEU A 377 4.90 -0.27 -11.62
N LEU A 378 5.57 0.35 -12.60
CA LEU A 378 7.00 0.54 -12.57
C LEU A 378 7.41 1.16 -11.21
N ALA A 379 6.73 2.22 -10.76
CA ALA A 379 6.89 2.87 -9.46
C ALA A 379 6.51 2.06 -8.20
N GLU A 380 5.66 1.04 -8.34
CA GLU A 380 5.17 0.20 -7.23
C GLU A 380 6.02 -1.04 -7.02
N VAL A 381 6.44 -1.66 -8.13
CA VAL A 381 7.48 -2.68 -8.11
C VAL A 381 8.78 -2.05 -7.65
N GLU A 382 9.11 -0.82 -8.09
CA GLU A 382 10.35 -0.17 -7.67
C GLU A 382 10.36 0.33 -6.22
N ARG A 383 9.21 0.78 -5.67
CA ARG A 383 9.12 0.98 -4.21
C ARG A 383 9.31 -0.29 -3.39
N LYS A 384 9.30 -1.47 -4.01
CA LYS A 384 9.68 -2.73 -3.38
C LYS A 384 10.94 -3.35 -4.02
N ASP A 385 11.59 -2.71 -5.00
CA ASP A 385 12.80 -3.15 -5.76
C ASP A 385 13.42 -1.99 -6.61
N ILE A 386 14.39 -1.21 -6.14
CA ILE A 386 15.15 -0.29 -7.05
C ILE A 386 16.56 -0.81 -7.36
N SER A 387 16.85 -1.02 -8.64
CA SER A 387 18.19 -0.92 -9.25
C SER A 387 18.13 -0.16 -10.57
N ASP A 388 19.23 0.51 -10.91
CA ASP A 388 19.58 0.92 -12.29
C ASP A 388 20.43 -0.16 -12.98
N GLU A 389 20.24 -0.30 -14.31
CA GLU A 389 21.13 -0.98 -15.25
C GLU A 389 22.10 0.04 -15.87
N GLN A 390 23.41 -0.26 -15.85
CA GLN A 390 24.35 0.30 -16.81
C GLN A 390 24.80 -0.80 -17.77
N VAL A 391 24.55 -0.54 -19.05
CA VAL A 391 25.08 -1.27 -20.20
C VAL A 391 26.60 -1.15 -20.18
N VAL A 392 27.30 -2.28 -20.15
CA VAL A 392 28.72 -2.36 -20.51
C VAL A 392 28.81 -3.23 -21.76
N GLU A 393 29.27 -2.62 -22.86
CA GLU A 393 29.63 -3.30 -24.09
C GLU A 393 30.77 -4.30 -23.81
N GLU A 394 30.53 -5.57 -24.12
CA GLU A 394 31.57 -6.59 -24.18
C GLU A 394 32.43 -6.37 -25.42
N THR A 395 33.66 -5.87 -25.24
CA THR A 395 34.74 -6.12 -26.18
C THR A 395 35.46 -7.40 -25.81
N GLN A 396 35.54 -8.30 -26.79
CA GLN A 396 36.36 -9.50 -26.78
C GLN A 396 37.81 -9.17 -26.41
N ASP A 397 38.42 -9.95 -25.53
CA ASP A 397 39.73 -10.52 -25.87
C ASP A 397 40.08 -11.77 -25.05
N SER A 398 40.64 -12.72 -25.79
CA SER A 398 41.14 -14.03 -25.40
C SER A 398 42.44 -13.95 -24.59
N ASN A 399 42.57 -14.78 -23.55
CA ASN A 399 43.68 -15.74 -23.42
C ASN A 399 43.50 -16.61 -22.17
N GLY A 400 43.62 -17.93 -22.36
CA GLY A 400 43.64 -18.91 -21.28
C GLY A 400 44.96 -18.90 -20.53
N THR A 401 45.00 -19.57 -19.37
CA THR A 401 45.94 -20.67 -19.07
C THR A 401 45.42 -21.42 -17.84
N GLU A 402 45.56 -22.73 -17.90
CA GLU A 402 45.19 -23.76 -16.94
C GLU A 402 45.92 -23.61 -15.58
N ASN A 403 45.28 -24.04 -14.48
CA ASN A 403 45.83 -25.14 -13.68
C ASN A 403 44.85 -25.70 -12.64
N LYS A 404 44.74 -27.03 -12.65
CA LYS A 404 44.15 -27.89 -11.63
C LYS A 404 45.07 -28.00 -10.42
N CYS A 405 44.51 -28.11 -9.22
CA CYS A 405 44.58 -29.34 -8.42
C CYS A 405 43.89 -29.18 -7.06
N GLU A 406 43.21 -30.25 -6.68
CA GLU A 406 42.48 -30.47 -5.43
C GLU A 406 43.37 -31.33 -4.47
N PRO A 407 42.90 -31.82 -3.31
CA PRO A 407 43.34 -31.39 -1.98
C PRO A 407 44.13 -32.47 -1.21
N GLN A 408 44.81 -32.10 -0.11
CA GLN A 408 45.23 -33.08 0.90
C GLN A 408 45.08 -32.60 2.35
N VAL A 409 44.40 -33.46 3.11
CA VAL A 409 44.25 -33.55 4.56
C VAL A 409 45.50 -34.23 5.14
N ILE A 410 46.11 -33.72 6.22
CA ILE A 410 46.76 -34.54 7.27
C ILE A 410 46.61 -33.87 8.65
N SER A 411 46.26 -34.73 9.61
CA SER A 411 45.99 -34.60 11.04
C SER A 411 47.21 -34.45 11.98
N GLY A 412 46.97 -33.85 13.15
CA GLY A 412 47.38 -34.38 14.47
C GLY A 412 48.70 -33.89 15.08
N ASN A 413 48.64 -33.14 16.20
CA ASN A 413 48.79 -33.67 17.56
C ASN A 413 48.87 -32.55 18.62
N GLU A 414 48.37 -32.89 19.81
CA GLU A 414 48.28 -32.10 21.05
C GLU A 414 49.64 -31.97 21.76
N THR A 415 49.85 -30.86 22.47
CA THR A 415 50.34 -30.80 23.86
C THR A 415 50.15 -29.38 24.40
N GLY A 416 49.58 -29.25 25.60
CA GLY A 416 49.27 -27.97 26.23
C GLY A 416 50.45 -27.29 26.90
N ASP A 417 50.28 -26.01 27.21
CA ASP A 417 50.74 -25.44 28.47
C ASP A 417 49.95 -24.16 28.79
N GLN A 418 49.66 -23.98 30.08
CA GLN A 418 49.00 -22.80 30.64
C GLN A 418 50.00 -21.65 30.72
N ASN A 419 49.56 -20.41 30.46
CA ASN A 419 50.04 -19.23 31.17
C ASN A 419 49.07 -18.06 30.96
N ASP A 420 48.55 -17.56 32.08
CA ASP A 420 47.93 -16.25 32.22
C ASP A 420 48.88 -15.14 31.77
N VAL A 421 48.33 -13.99 31.34
CA VAL A 421 48.62 -12.65 31.88
C VAL A 421 48.05 -11.52 31.00
N ALA A 422 47.29 -10.67 31.70
CA ALA A 422 47.07 -9.22 31.54
C ALA A 422 46.37 -8.61 30.31
N ILE A 423 45.16 -8.12 30.61
CA ILE A 423 44.53 -6.90 30.07
C ILE A 423 45.40 -5.68 30.38
N PRO A 424 45.55 -4.72 29.44
CA PRO A 424 45.82 -3.33 29.79
C PRO A 424 44.60 -2.45 29.52
N GLN A 425 44.11 -1.80 30.58
CA GLN A 425 43.28 -0.60 30.50
C GLN A 425 44.17 0.66 30.49
N GLY A 426 43.68 1.71 29.83
CA GLY A 426 44.13 3.09 29.95
C GLY A 426 44.43 3.72 28.60
N GLU A 427 44.07 4.95 28.28
CA GLU A 427 43.24 5.96 28.92
C GLU A 427 42.94 7.03 27.85
N LYS A 428 42.00 7.93 28.14
CA LYS A 428 41.40 8.91 27.23
C LYS A 428 42.36 10.01 26.77
N GLU A 429 42.31 10.38 25.49
CA GLU A 429 42.37 11.79 25.05
C GLU A 429 41.38 12.02 23.91
N GLY A 430 40.59 13.10 24.05
CA GLY A 430 39.55 13.47 23.10
C GLY A 430 40.02 14.51 22.08
N SER A 431 39.48 14.45 20.88
CA SER A 431 39.27 15.64 20.06
C SER A 431 37.99 15.50 19.25
N LYS A 432 37.26 16.61 19.21
CA LYS A 432 35.91 16.77 18.70
C LYS A 432 35.89 16.67 17.17
N GLY A 433 35.13 15.71 16.67
CA GLY A 433 34.62 15.70 15.30
C GLY A 433 33.19 15.18 15.32
N LYS A 434 32.23 16.00 15.78
CA LYS A 434 30.81 15.71 15.53
C LYS A 434 30.55 15.96 14.05
N GLU A 435 30.80 14.95 13.21
CA GLU A 435 30.15 14.87 11.92
C GLU A 435 28.65 14.80 12.20
N LYS A 436 27.96 15.92 11.95
CA LYS A 436 26.52 15.92 11.79
C LYS A 436 26.24 15.06 10.55
N GLN A 437 25.99 13.78 10.75
CA GLN A 437 25.19 13.02 9.80
C GLN A 437 23.88 13.81 9.64
N LYS A 438 23.65 14.35 8.43
CA LYS A 438 22.33 14.80 8.03
C LYS A 438 21.40 13.63 8.30
N ALA A 439 20.52 13.76 9.28
CA ALA A 439 19.41 12.85 9.45
C ALA A 439 18.59 12.94 8.17
N ALA A 440 18.78 12.01 7.25
CA ALA A 440 17.82 11.78 6.19
C ALA A 440 16.47 11.54 6.88
N GLU A 441 15.38 12.08 6.33
CA GLU A 441 14.00 11.76 6.71
C GLU A 441 13.68 10.28 6.35
N GLY A 442 14.51 9.34 6.80
CA GLY A 442 14.43 7.92 6.54
C GLY A 442 13.57 7.25 7.61
N GLY A 443 12.41 6.76 7.21
CA GLY A 443 11.58 5.89 8.04
C GLY A 443 10.08 5.93 7.75
N THR A 444 9.66 6.33 6.56
CA THR A 444 8.23 6.35 6.18
C THR A 444 7.69 4.97 5.80
N HIS A 445 8.53 4.05 5.34
CA HIS A 445 8.11 2.71 4.89
C HIS A 445 8.38 1.67 5.96
N ARG A 446 7.41 1.53 6.87
CA ARG A 446 7.36 0.44 7.84
C ARG A 446 5.99 -0.20 7.74
N ALA A 447 5.92 -1.51 7.53
CA ALA A 447 4.67 -2.27 7.45
C ALA A 447 3.58 -1.78 8.44
N GLY A 448 3.91 -1.63 9.72
CA GLY A 448 2.95 -1.15 10.74
C GLY A 448 2.39 0.24 10.45
N PHE A 449 3.24 1.20 10.09
CA PHE A 449 2.81 2.55 9.76
C PHE A 449 2.09 2.62 8.41
N ASP A 450 2.49 1.80 7.44
CA ASP A 450 1.85 1.69 6.12
C ASP A 450 0.44 1.08 6.24
N ALA A 451 0.26 0.09 7.12
CA ALA A 451 -1.05 -0.43 7.52
C ALA A 451 -1.91 0.65 8.21
N PHE A 452 -1.31 1.50 9.05
CA PHE A 452 -2.02 2.64 9.65
C PHE A 452 -2.47 3.66 8.59
N MET A 453 -1.58 4.06 7.68
CA MET A 453 -1.90 4.98 6.58
C MET A 453 -3.05 4.43 5.72
N THR A 454 -2.99 3.13 5.42
CA THR A 454 -4.04 2.39 4.71
C THR A 454 -5.37 2.47 5.47
N GLY A 455 -5.39 2.16 6.75
CA GLY A 455 -6.61 2.24 7.56
C GLY A 455 -7.14 3.68 7.72
N TYR A 456 -6.27 4.68 7.80
CA TYR A 456 -6.65 6.09 7.85
C TYR A 456 -7.40 6.50 6.58
N ILE A 457 -6.86 6.15 5.40
CA ILE A 457 -7.49 6.46 4.10
C ILE A 457 -8.90 5.86 4.06
N PHE A 458 -9.05 4.58 4.44
CA PHE A 458 -10.34 3.91 4.47
C PHE A 458 -11.32 4.60 5.43
N ALA A 459 -10.90 4.87 6.67
CA ALA A 459 -11.74 5.54 7.67
C ALA A 459 -12.17 6.95 7.22
N TYR A 460 -11.27 7.70 6.58
CA TYR A 460 -11.57 9.03 6.07
C TYR A 460 -12.58 8.99 4.91
N ILE A 461 -12.35 8.14 3.90
CA ILE A 461 -13.27 8.03 2.75
C ILE A 461 -14.66 7.59 3.21
N THR A 462 -14.71 6.64 4.16
CA THR A 462 -15.95 6.22 4.82
C THR A 462 -16.68 7.38 5.48
N THR A 463 -15.95 8.20 6.23
CA THR A 463 -16.48 9.36 6.95
C THR A 463 -17.02 10.42 6.00
N LEU A 464 -16.30 10.68 4.92
CA LEU A 464 -16.71 11.61 3.86
C LEU A 464 -18.03 11.18 3.19
N LYS A 465 -18.17 9.87 2.89
CA LYS A 465 -19.36 9.32 2.23
C LYS A 465 -20.56 9.23 3.18
N ALA A 466 -20.33 8.89 4.44
CA ALA A 466 -21.39 8.85 5.44
C ALA A 466 -22.05 10.22 5.68
N GLY A 467 -21.33 11.34 5.51
CA GLY A 467 -21.94 12.67 5.56
C GLY A 467 -22.62 13.12 4.27
N ALA A 468 -22.48 12.38 3.17
CA ALA A 468 -23.13 12.66 1.89
C ALA A 468 -24.45 11.88 1.70
N GLU A 469 -24.62 10.76 2.40
CA GLU A 469 -25.80 9.89 2.33
C GLU A 469 -26.82 10.24 3.43
N THR A 470 -28.10 10.35 3.06
CA THR A 470 -29.22 10.66 3.98
C THR A 470 -29.89 9.44 4.59
N ASP A 471 -29.41 8.21 4.33
CA ASP A 471 -30.04 6.97 4.79
C ASP A 471 -29.01 6.02 5.47
N PRO A 472 -29.05 5.86 6.80
CA PRO A 472 -28.12 5.03 7.58
C PRO A 472 -28.42 3.51 7.54
N SER A 473 -29.32 3.04 6.68
CA SER A 473 -29.81 1.64 6.68
C SER A 473 -28.98 0.65 5.83
N SER A 474 -28.04 1.11 5.01
CA SER A 474 -27.16 0.23 4.22
C SER A 474 -25.93 -0.18 5.04
N GLY A 475 -25.96 -1.39 5.62
CA GLY A 475 -24.90 -1.89 6.51
C GLY A 475 -23.50 -2.08 5.90
N ALA A 476 -23.30 -1.76 4.61
CA ALA A 476 -22.00 -1.86 3.94
C ALA A 476 -21.34 -0.48 3.81
N CYS A 477 -20.24 -0.28 4.53
CA CYS A 477 -19.34 0.84 4.31
C CYS A 477 -18.76 0.76 2.88
N LEU A 478 -19.01 1.75 2.03
CA LEU A 478 -18.49 1.84 0.64
C LEU A 478 -18.88 0.63 -0.25
N PRO A 479 -20.17 0.43 -0.57
CA PRO A 479 -20.63 -0.73 -1.35
C PRO A 479 -19.95 -0.84 -2.72
N ASP A 480 -19.61 0.29 -3.34
CA ASP A 480 -18.92 0.32 -4.63
C ASP A 480 -17.46 -0.14 -4.56
N CYS A 481 -16.84 -0.20 -3.37
CA CYS A 481 -15.48 -0.72 -3.19
C CYS A 481 -15.44 -2.17 -2.72
N LEU A 482 -16.57 -2.73 -2.29
CA LEU A 482 -16.63 -4.04 -1.66
C LEU A 482 -16.08 -5.13 -2.60
N ASN A 483 -15.09 -5.87 -2.12
CA ASN A 483 -14.45 -6.99 -2.84
C ASN A 483 -13.83 -6.59 -4.19
N LYS A 484 -13.42 -5.33 -4.35
CA LYS A 484 -12.70 -4.85 -5.53
C LYS A 484 -11.25 -4.55 -5.17
N VAL A 485 -10.34 -5.42 -5.61
CA VAL A 485 -8.89 -5.26 -5.42
C VAL A 485 -8.30 -4.54 -6.63
N TYR A 486 -7.47 -3.52 -6.37
CA TYR A 486 -6.87 -2.73 -7.43
C TYR A 486 -5.91 -3.59 -8.29
N LEU A 487 -5.86 -3.31 -9.59
CA LEU A 487 -4.96 -3.99 -10.53
C LEU A 487 -4.21 -2.94 -11.35
N SER A 488 -2.94 -2.70 -11.03
CA SER A 488 -2.17 -1.70 -11.76
C SER A 488 -2.03 -2.08 -13.25
N GLY A 489 -2.13 -1.06 -14.10
CA GLY A 489 -2.17 -1.22 -15.56
C GLY A 489 -3.48 -1.81 -16.11
N LYS A 490 -4.55 -1.88 -15.31
CA LYS A 490 -5.88 -2.31 -15.75
C LYS A 490 -6.94 -1.30 -15.29
N SER A 491 -7.94 -1.07 -16.14
CA SER A 491 -9.06 -0.16 -15.86
C SER A 491 -10.15 -0.77 -14.98
N VAL A 492 -10.10 -2.09 -14.76
CA VAL A 492 -11.10 -2.84 -14.01
C VAL A 492 -10.39 -3.56 -12.84
N PRO A 493 -10.95 -3.51 -11.62
CA PRO A 493 -10.38 -4.20 -10.47
C PRO A 493 -10.58 -5.72 -10.57
N LEU A 494 -9.80 -6.48 -9.80
CA LEU A 494 -10.08 -7.88 -9.54
C LEU A 494 -11.27 -7.99 -8.58
N GLN A 495 -12.31 -8.71 -8.98
CA GLN A 495 -13.45 -9.00 -8.12
C GLN A 495 -13.18 -10.25 -7.27
N ILE A 496 -13.23 -10.11 -5.95
CA ILE A 496 -13.10 -11.21 -5.01
C ILE A 496 -14.48 -11.81 -4.76
N VAL A 497 -14.86 -12.73 -5.65
CA VAL A 497 -16.14 -13.44 -5.57
C VAL A 497 -15.96 -14.92 -5.88
N LYS A 498 -16.78 -15.76 -5.25
CA LYS A 498 -16.94 -17.16 -5.61
C LYS A 498 -17.91 -17.27 -6.78
N SER A 499 -17.39 -17.62 -7.96
CA SER A 499 -18.23 -17.89 -9.12
C SER A 499 -18.95 -19.25 -9.00
N SER A 500 -20.03 -19.44 -9.76
CA SER A 500 -20.72 -20.73 -9.87
C SER A 500 -19.84 -21.86 -10.44
N PHE A 501 -18.77 -21.51 -11.15
CA PHE A 501 -17.84 -22.45 -11.78
C PHE A 501 -16.56 -22.68 -10.95
N SER A 502 -16.34 -21.85 -9.92
CA SER A 502 -15.16 -21.93 -9.06
C SER A 502 -15.46 -22.79 -7.83
N LYS A 503 -14.56 -23.75 -7.55
CA LYS A 503 -14.57 -24.51 -6.30
C LYS A 503 -13.47 -23.99 -5.39
N SER A 504 -13.79 -23.90 -4.09
CA SER A 504 -12.82 -23.60 -3.04
C SER A 504 -11.77 -24.72 -2.95
N SER A 505 -10.55 -24.42 -2.52
CA SER A 505 -9.49 -25.41 -2.40
C SER A 505 -9.80 -26.43 -1.28
N LYS A 506 -9.26 -27.65 -1.42
CA LYS A 506 -9.45 -28.71 -0.41
C LYS A 506 -8.87 -28.30 0.95
N ALA A 507 -7.69 -27.69 0.95
CA ALA A 507 -7.04 -27.19 2.16
C ALA A 507 -7.89 -26.10 2.83
N HIS A 508 -8.41 -25.15 2.06
CA HIS A 508 -9.35 -24.14 2.53
C HIS A 508 -10.60 -24.76 3.16
N SER A 509 -11.24 -25.70 2.45
CA SER A 509 -12.49 -26.34 2.91
C SER A 509 -12.31 -27.06 4.26
N LEU A 510 -11.21 -27.80 4.42
CA LEU A 510 -10.87 -28.47 5.69
C LEU A 510 -10.59 -27.46 6.80
N LYS A 511 -9.86 -26.39 6.50
CA LYS A 511 -9.53 -25.34 7.45
C LYS A 511 -10.79 -24.59 7.90
N MET A 512 -11.66 -24.17 6.97
CA MET A 512 -12.91 -23.49 7.29
C MET A 512 -13.87 -24.36 8.10
N ALA A 513 -13.92 -25.68 7.84
CA ALA A 513 -14.68 -26.60 8.69
C ALA A 513 -14.16 -26.59 10.15
N SER A 514 -12.84 -26.49 10.35
CA SER A 514 -12.28 -26.36 11.71
C SER A 514 -12.48 -24.99 12.34
N VAL A 515 -12.43 -23.91 11.54
CA VAL A 515 -12.53 -22.52 12.01
C VAL A 515 -13.98 -22.15 12.35
N TRP A 516 -14.94 -22.62 11.56
CA TRP A 516 -16.37 -22.27 11.69
C TRP A 516 -17.25 -23.40 12.22
N GLY A 517 -16.82 -24.66 12.11
CA GLY A 517 -17.62 -25.83 12.50
C GLY A 517 -17.66 -26.13 14.01
N LYS A 518 -16.97 -25.35 14.84
CA LYS A 518 -17.18 -25.32 16.30
C LYS A 518 -18.05 -24.10 16.64
N SER A 519 -19.35 -24.18 16.33
CA SER A 519 -20.37 -23.33 16.95
C SER A 519 -21.10 -24.12 18.02
#